data_AF-A0A962UY73-F1
#
_entry.id   AF-A0A962UY73-F1
#
_cell.length_a   1.000
_cell.length_b   1.000
_cell.length_c   1.000
_cell.angle_alpha   90.00
_cell.angle_beta   90.00
_cell.angle_gamma   90.00
#
_symmetry.space_group_name_H-M   'P 1'
#
loop_
_entity.id
_entity.type
_entity.pdbx_description
1 polymer ?
#
loop_
_entity_poly.entity_id
_entity_poly.type
_entity_poly.pdbx_seq_one_letter_code
_entity_poly.pdbx_strand_id
1 'polypeptide(L)' 'AQQSYDLVLMDLRMPEMDGFDATLEIRRNEHDNGRKPVPIVALTADVVEGVVERCHEIGMDGFLSKPVS' A
#
# COMPACT_ATOMS: atom_id res chain seq x y z
N ALA A 1 16.42 -0.33 17.72
CA ALA A 1 16.40 -1.27 16.58
C ALA A 1 15.27 -0.85 15.66
N GLN A 2 15.49 -0.78 14.35
CA GLN A 2 14.40 -0.51 13.39
C GLN A 2 13.49 -1.75 13.37
N GLN A 3 12.21 -1.61 13.72
CA GLN A 3 11.25 -2.71 13.58
C GLN A 3 10.95 -2.93 12.10
N SER A 4 11.11 -4.17 11.65
CA SER A 4 10.56 -4.64 10.38
C SER A 4 9.09 -4.98 10.58
N TYR A 5 8.25 -4.53 9.66
CA TYR A 5 6.86 -4.97 9.60
C TYR A 5 6.73 -6.14 8.63
N ASP A 6 5.89 -7.11 8.97
CA ASP A 6 5.62 -8.27 8.11
C ASP A 6 4.50 -8.00 7.08
N LEU A 7 3.66 -6.99 7.34
CA LEU A 7 2.52 -6.61 6.50
C LEU A 7 2.13 -5.15 6.78
N VAL A 8 1.75 -4.43 5.73
CA VAL A 8 1.14 -3.09 5.82
C VAL A 8 -0.29 -3.16 5.29
N LEU A 9 -1.26 -2.74 6.12
CA LEU A 9 -2.62 -2.46 5.68
C LEU A 9 -2.73 -0.96 5.38
N MET A 10 -2.88 -0.61 4.10
CA MET A 10 -2.80 0.77 3.62
C MET A 10 -4.16 1.33 3.27
N ASP A 11 -4.62 2.36 3.98
CA ASP A 11 -5.82 3.08 3.58
C ASP A 11 -5.56 3.92 2.32
N LEU A 12 -6.36 3.74 1.27
CA LEU A 12 -6.23 4.56 0.07
C LEU A 12 -6.66 6.02 0.30
N ARG A 13 -7.55 6.28 1.27
CA ARG A 13 -8.13 7.61 1.52
C ARG A 13 -7.66 8.14 2.88
N MET A 14 -6.53 8.82 2.88
CA MET A 14 -5.95 9.49 4.04
C MET A 14 -5.81 11.01 3.82
N PRO A 15 -5.89 11.84 4.86
CA PRO A 15 -5.56 13.25 4.76
C PRO A 15 -4.05 13.46 4.52
N GLU A 16 -3.70 14.59 3.91
CA GLU A 16 -2.32 15.02 3.59
C GLU A 16 -1.61 14.19 2.51
N MET A 17 -1.50 12.87 2.67
CA MET A 17 -0.87 11.95 1.73
C MET A 17 -1.77 10.75 1.51
N ASP A 18 -2.12 10.47 0.25
CA ASP A 18 -2.97 9.33 -0.06
C ASP A 18 -2.20 8.00 0.01
N GLY A 19 -2.92 6.88 0.07
CA GLY A 19 -2.30 5.56 0.20
C GLY A 19 -1.48 5.13 -1.03
N PHE A 20 -1.72 5.73 -2.20
CA PHE A 20 -0.92 5.47 -3.40
C PHE A 20 0.44 6.15 -3.27
N ASP A 21 0.46 7.44 -2.91
CA ASP A 21 1.68 8.22 -2.72
C ASP A 21 2.52 7.64 -1.57
N ALA A 22 1.88 7.28 -0.45
CA ALA A 22 2.55 6.63 0.67
C ALA A 22 3.23 5.32 0.24
N THR A 23 2.56 4.52 -0.59
CA THR A 23 3.13 3.26 -1.10
C THR A 23 4.33 3.52 -2.01
N LEU A 24 4.25 4.50 -2.91
CA LEU A 24 5.39 4.87 -3.75
C LEU A 24 6.61 5.28 -2.93
N GLU A 25 6.39 6.06 -1.86
CA GLU A 25 7.48 6.48 -0.96
C GLU A 25 8.06 5.31 -0.17
N ILE A 26 7.22 4.37 0.30
CA ILE A 26 7.68 3.13 0.92
C ILE A 26 8.55 2.34 -0.05
N ARG A 27 8.09 2.12 -1.29
CA ARG A 27 8.85 1.37 -2.31
C ARG A 27 10.18 2.04 -2.66
N ARG A 28 10.21 3.38 -2.77
CA ARG A 28 11.46 4.15 -2.95
C ARG A 28 12.40 3.96 -1.77
N ASN A 29 11.90 4.10 -0.54
CA ASN A 29 12.72 3.90 0.66
C ASN A 29 13.30 2.48 0.73
N GLU A 30 12.50 1.47 0.40
CA GLU A 30 12.96 0.07 0.37
C GLU A 30 14.07 -0.14 -0.64
N HIS A 31 13.89 0.38 -1.87
CA HIS A 31 14.89 0.33 -2.92
C HIS A 31 16.20 1.02 -2.50
N ASP A 32 16.12 2.27 -2.03
CA ASP A 32 17.29 3.08 -1.70
C ASP A 32 18.09 2.52 -0.52
N ASN A 33 17.43 1.78 0.36
CA ASN A 33 18.06 1.14 1.52
C ASN A 33 18.35 -0.36 1.30
N GLY A 34 18.13 -0.90 0.09
CA GLY A 34 18.32 -2.31 -0.23
C GLY A 34 17.49 -3.26 0.63
N ARG A 35 16.31 -2.82 1.09
CA ARG A 35 15.39 -3.62 1.91
C ARG A 35 14.51 -4.48 1.01
N LYS A 36 14.08 -5.61 1.54
CA LYS A 36 13.07 -6.44 0.87
C LYS A 36 11.73 -5.69 0.89
N PRO A 37 10.97 -5.70 -0.22
CA PRO A 37 9.62 -5.16 -0.25
C PRO A 37 8.74 -5.79 0.83
N VAL A 38 8.12 -4.97 1.69
CA VAL A 38 7.07 -5.42 2.61
C VAL A 38 5.78 -5.67 1.82
N PRO A 39 4.99 -6.70 2.15
CA PRO A 39 3.66 -6.85 1.59
C PRO A 39 2.76 -5.65 1.96
N ILE A 40 2.13 -5.01 0.97
CA ILE A 40 1.20 -3.89 1.16
C ILE A 40 -0.18 -4.27 0.62
N VAL A 41 -1.20 -4.26 1.48
CA VAL A 41 -2.59 -4.55 1.12
C VAL A 41 -3.42 -3.27 1.24
N ALA A 42 -4.00 -2.82 0.14
CA ALA A 42 -4.88 -1.66 0.11
C ALA A 42 -6.19 -1.93 0.85
N LEU A 43 -6.68 -0.94 1.60
CA LEU A 43 -8.01 -0.90 2.16
C LEU A 43 -8.82 0.17 1.42
N THR A 44 -9.83 -0.23 0.66
CA THR A 44 -10.69 0.67 -0.12
C THR A 44 -12.16 0.50 0.23
N ALA A 45 -12.96 1.57 0.20
CA ALA A 45 -14.41 1.46 0.30
C ALA A 45 -15.08 1.05 -1.03
N ASP A 46 -14.43 1.37 -2.16
CA ASP A 46 -14.93 1.09 -3.50
C ASP A 46 -13.85 0.32 -4.28
N VAL A 47 -14.14 -0.94 -4.61
CA VAL A 47 -13.32 -1.72 -5.53
C VAL A 47 -13.85 -1.48 -6.93
N VAL A 48 -13.26 -0.52 -7.62
CA VAL A 48 -13.50 -0.26 -9.04
C VAL A 48 -12.30 -0.78 -9.83
N GLU A 49 -12.51 -1.27 -11.05
CA GLU A 49 -11.46 -1.89 -11.89
C GLU A 49 -10.18 -1.04 -11.97
N GLY A 50 -10.30 0.27 -12.19
CA GLY A 50 -9.16 1.19 -12.24
C GLY A 50 -8.40 1.39 -10.92
N VAL A 51 -9.01 1.06 -9.77
CA VAL A 51 -8.30 1.06 -8.47
C VAL A 51 -7.41 -0.16 -8.37
N VAL A 52 -7.88 -1.32 -8.80
CA VAL A 52 -7.11 -2.57 -8.75
C VAL A 52 -5.88 -2.49 -9.66
N GLU A 53 -6.07 -2.02 -10.89
CA GLU A 53 -4.97 -1.79 -11.84
C GLU A 53 -3.94 -0.83 -11.25
N ARG A 54 -4.39 0.33 -10.74
CA ARG A 54 -3.50 1.31 -10.12
C ARG A 54 -2.74 0.74 -8.93
N CYS A 55 -3.40 -0.01 -8.04
CA CYS A 55 -2.77 -0.68 -6.89
C CYS A 55 -1.65 -1.63 -7.34
N HIS A 56 -1.90 -2.42 -8.38
CA HIS A 56 -0.90 -3.34 -8.92
C HIS A 56 0.29 -2.59 -9.55
N GLU A 57 0.05 -1.51 -10.30
CA GLU A 57 1.09 -0.71 -10.94
C GLU A 57 2.05 -0.05 -9.95
N ILE A 58 1.54 0.41 -8.80
CA ILE A 58 2.37 1.05 -7.76
C ILE A 58 3.06 0.06 -6.82
N GLY A 59 2.83 -1.25 -7.03
CA GLY A 59 3.46 -2.31 -6.26
C GLY A 59 2.74 -2.64 -4.95
N MET A 60 1.41 -2.57 -4.89
CA MET A 60 0.63 -3.20 -3.82
C MET A 60 0.38 -4.67 -4.14
N ASP A 61 0.37 -5.51 -3.11
CA ASP A 61 0.30 -6.97 -3.20
C ASP A 61 -1.14 -7.50 -3.10
N GLY A 62 -2.09 -6.65 -2.69
CA GLY A 62 -3.50 -7.01 -2.61
C GLY A 62 -4.40 -5.83 -2.25
N PHE A 63 -5.70 -6.09 -2.17
CA PHE A 63 -6.70 -5.13 -1.72
C PHE A 63 -7.80 -5.83 -0.90
N LEU A 64 -8.41 -5.08 0.01
CA LEU A 64 -9.56 -5.46 0.81
C LEU A 64 -10.61 -4.35 0.75
N SER A 65 -11.88 -4.73 0.58
CA SER A 65 -13.01 -3.82 0.65
C SER A 65 -13.41 -3.55 2.11
N LYS A 66 -13.60 -2.28 2.47
CA LYS A 66 -14.17 -1.86 3.75
C LYS A 66 -15.71 -1.97 3.70
N PRO A 67 -16.41 -2.35 4.79
CA PRO A 67 -15.85 -2.75 6.08
C PRO A 67 -15.25 -4.17 6.02
N VAL A 68 -14.11 -4.35 6.68
CA VAL A 68 -13.55 -5.69 6.91
C VAL A 68 -14.26 -6.26 8.15
N SER A 69 -14.97 -7.38 7.98
CA SER A 69 -15.71 -8.08 9.05
C SER A 69 -15.01 -9.35 9.48
#